data_AF-A0A4Y3W932-F1
#
_entry.id   AF-A0A4Y3W932-F1
#
_cell.length_a   1.000
_cell.length_b   1.000
_cell.length_c   1.000
_cell.angle_alpha   90.00
_cell.angle_beta   90.00
_cell.angle_gamma   90.00
#
_symmetry.space_group_name_H-M   'P 1'
#
loop_
_entity.id
_entity.type
_entity.pdbx_description
1 polymer ?
#
loop_
_entity_poly.entity_id
_entity_poly.type
_entity_poly.pdbx_seq_one_letter_code
_entity_poly.pdbx_strand_id
1 'polypeptide(L)'
;MDKEIRQAVFAGLDYWAFVAYGSHHPMSKALYQFRASAEKDNLRYCLFTELDRWGSSNKPTTLPQEHIGLMADRNYLRVVGDRPLYFLGFIAPASIERNWKGVAGLREQIEKFRKIAAGSGLADPYIVLAGDRNFLMREARNIGGDATGSYALTVGNGRGSFADLARIAERGWDELSNGHLPVVPTVMTGWDRRPRIENPVPWEKKQRPGEGMENFFAAPTKKELADHLAHALGWVAARPQGEQAPVVLIYAWNENDEGGWLMPTLPCQTDRLDALREVLKKTAAPSRKPELC
;
A
#
# COMPACT_ATOMS: atom_id res chain seq x y z
N MET A 1 14.92 -0.32 -11.75
CA MET A 1 14.29 -1.65 -11.60
C MET A 1 15.20 -2.70 -10.98
N ASP A 2 16.09 -3.41 -11.69
CA ASP A 2 16.91 -4.51 -11.10
C ASP A 2 17.65 -4.10 -9.82
N LYS A 3 18.28 -2.92 -9.86
CA LYS A 3 18.91 -2.30 -8.68
C LYS A 3 17.93 -2.12 -7.51
N GLU A 4 16.73 -1.62 -7.78
CA GLU A 4 15.71 -1.36 -6.76
C GLU A 4 15.15 -2.67 -6.18
N ILE A 5 14.99 -3.71 -7.01
CA ILE A 5 14.61 -5.05 -6.53
C ILE A 5 15.69 -5.59 -5.58
N ARG A 6 16.97 -5.51 -5.95
CA ARG A 6 18.08 -5.93 -5.09
C ARG A 6 18.13 -5.14 -3.77
N GLN A 7 17.84 -3.84 -3.81
CA GLN A 7 17.73 -3.00 -2.62
C GLN A 7 16.54 -3.39 -1.72
N ALA A 8 15.37 -3.66 -2.29
CA ALA A 8 14.19 -4.13 -1.56
C ALA A 8 14.44 -5.50 -0.89
N VAL A 9 15.05 -6.43 -1.63
CA VAL A 9 15.44 -7.76 -1.12
C VAL A 9 16.48 -7.62 0.00
N PHE A 10 17.45 -6.71 -0.14
CA PHE A 10 18.42 -6.39 0.91
C PHE A 10 17.75 -5.88 2.18
N ALA A 11 16.79 -4.95 2.06
CA ALA A 11 16.00 -4.43 3.17
C ALA A 11 15.13 -5.51 3.83
N GLY A 12 14.89 -6.62 3.13
CA GLY A 12 14.10 -7.75 3.60
C GLY A 12 12.61 -7.63 3.31
N LEU A 13 12.23 -6.78 2.35
CA LEU A 13 10.85 -6.71 1.87
C LEU A 13 10.46 -8.02 1.17
N ASP A 14 9.26 -8.51 1.46
CA ASP A 14 8.71 -9.69 0.81
C ASP A 14 8.06 -9.36 -0.54
N TYR A 15 7.56 -8.12 -0.69
CA TYR A 15 6.80 -7.70 -1.86
C TYR A 15 6.81 -6.19 -2.10
N TRP A 16 6.39 -5.79 -3.29
CA TRP A 16 5.88 -4.45 -3.59
C TRP A 16 4.38 -4.46 -3.89
N ALA A 17 3.65 -3.47 -3.38
CA ALA A 17 2.30 -3.17 -3.83
C ALA A 17 2.37 -2.08 -4.91
N PHE A 18 2.14 -2.45 -6.17
CA PHE A 18 2.14 -1.48 -7.26
C PHE A 18 0.80 -0.75 -7.32
N VAL A 19 0.85 0.59 -7.36
CA VAL A 19 -0.32 1.37 -7.79
C VAL A 19 -0.64 0.97 -9.23
N ALA A 20 -1.82 0.38 -9.43
CA ALA A 20 -2.14 -0.32 -10.66
C ALA A 20 -3.11 0.47 -11.55
N TYR A 21 -2.77 0.48 -12.84
CA TYR A 21 -3.45 1.17 -13.93
C TYR A 21 -3.61 0.19 -15.11
N GLY A 22 -4.35 0.58 -16.14
CA GLY A 22 -4.47 -0.22 -17.36
C GLY A 22 -3.13 -0.46 -18.04
N SER A 23 -2.99 -1.59 -18.74
CA SER A 23 -1.74 -2.01 -19.39
C SER A 23 -1.10 -0.95 -20.30
N HIS A 24 -1.90 -0.14 -20.97
CA HIS A 24 -1.45 0.94 -21.86
C HIS A 24 -1.26 2.30 -21.17
N HIS A 25 -1.54 2.41 -19.87
CA HIS A 25 -1.39 3.67 -19.14
C HIS A 25 0.10 3.95 -18.86
N PRO A 26 0.60 5.20 -19.03
CA PRO A 26 2.00 5.52 -18.79
C PRO A 26 2.49 5.17 -17.37
N MET A 27 1.61 5.29 -16.37
CA MET A 27 1.93 4.93 -14.98
C MET A 27 2.11 3.42 -14.76
N SER A 28 1.70 2.57 -15.70
CA SER A 28 1.96 1.12 -15.63
C SER A 28 3.39 0.75 -15.99
N LYS A 29 4.19 1.69 -16.54
CA LYS A 29 5.55 1.42 -17.02
C LYS A 29 6.43 0.74 -15.97
N ALA A 30 6.36 1.19 -14.70
CA ALA A 30 7.17 0.60 -13.63
C ALA A 30 6.79 -0.86 -13.35
N LEU A 31 5.49 -1.20 -13.29
CA LEU A 31 5.03 -2.57 -13.10
C LEU A 31 5.53 -3.49 -14.24
N TYR A 32 5.42 -3.06 -15.49
CA TYR A 32 5.88 -3.89 -16.62
C TYR A 32 7.41 -3.98 -16.71
N GLN A 33 8.14 -2.94 -16.30
CA GLN A 33 9.59 -3.03 -16.13
C GLN A 33 9.98 -4.03 -15.03
N PHE A 34 9.25 -4.05 -13.91
CA PHE A 34 9.43 -5.07 -12.87
C PHE A 34 9.18 -6.47 -13.43
N ARG A 35 8.09 -6.69 -14.15
CA ARG A 35 7.75 -8.00 -14.75
C ARG A 35 8.74 -8.47 -15.82
N ALA A 36 9.47 -7.55 -16.45
CA ALA A 36 10.52 -7.82 -17.43
C ALA A 36 11.92 -7.97 -16.80
N SER A 37 12.09 -7.62 -15.53
CA SER A 37 13.36 -7.69 -14.82
C SER A 37 13.87 -9.13 -14.70
N ALA A 38 15.19 -9.31 -14.80
CA ALA A 38 15.86 -10.57 -14.48
C ALA A 38 15.77 -10.91 -12.98
N GLU A 39 15.56 -9.90 -12.13
CA GLU A 39 15.48 -10.02 -10.66
C GLU A 39 14.04 -10.24 -10.17
N LYS A 40 13.04 -10.26 -11.06
CA LYS A 40 11.61 -10.24 -10.69
C LYS A 40 11.18 -11.38 -9.76
N ASP A 41 11.83 -12.53 -9.85
CA ASP A 41 11.49 -13.71 -9.04
C ASP A 41 12.04 -13.61 -7.60
N ASN A 42 12.91 -12.63 -7.33
CA ASN A 42 13.48 -12.40 -6.00
C ASN A 42 12.58 -11.56 -5.08
N LEU A 43 11.53 -10.93 -5.63
CA LEU A 43 10.58 -10.11 -4.89
C LEU A 43 9.17 -10.41 -5.38
N ARG A 44 8.20 -10.58 -4.48
CA ARG A 44 6.80 -10.76 -4.90
C ARG A 44 6.17 -9.41 -5.23
N TYR A 45 4.98 -9.43 -5.83
CA TYR A 45 4.20 -8.20 -5.98
C TYR A 45 2.71 -8.43 -5.84
N CYS A 46 1.99 -7.38 -5.47
CA CYS A 46 0.53 -7.33 -5.56
C CYS A 46 0.10 -5.98 -6.16
N LEU A 47 -1.21 -5.81 -6.35
CA LEU A 47 -1.78 -4.59 -6.90
C LEU A 47 -2.50 -3.78 -5.81
N PHE A 48 -2.39 -2.46 -5.94
CA PHE A 48 -3.17 -1.48 -5.21
C PHE A 48 -3.87 -0.56 -6.20
N THR A 49 -5.20 -0.56 -6.24
CA THR A 49 -5.96 0.18 -7.25
C THR A 49 -7.00 1.10 -6.63
N GLU A 50 -7.08 2.32 -7.16
CA GLU A 50 -8.20 3.22 -6.93
C GLU A 50 -9.52 2.62 -7.40
N LEU A 51 -10.53 2.61 -6.53
CA LEU A 51 -11.88 2.11 -6.86
C LEU A 51 -12.43 2.73 -8.14
N ASP A 52 -12.22 4.03 -8.36
CA ASP A 52 -12.74 4.73 -9.54
C ASP A 52 -12.16 4.19 -10.87
N ARG A 53 -11.03 3.47 -10.84
CA ARG A 53 -10.46 2.82 -12.03
C ARG A 53 -11.17 1.52 -12.42
N TRP A 54 -11.91 0.90 -11.50
CA TRP A 54 -12.84 -0.19 -11.84
C TRP A 54 -14.03 0.30 -12.66
N GLY A 55 -14.21 1.62 -12.81
CA GLY A 55 -15.29 2.22 -13.56
C GLY A 55 -16.52 2.47 -12.70
N SER A 56 -17.69 2.25 -13.29
CA SER A 56 -18.98 2.38 -12.61
C SER A 56 -19.99 1.42 -13.23
N SER A 57 -21.16 1.27 -12.59
CA SER A 57 -22.29 0.50 -13.12
C SER A 57 -22.71 0.95 -14.52
N ASN A 58 -22.50 2.23 -14.84
CA ASN A 58 -22.89 2.83 -16.12
C ASN A 58 -21.73 2.91 -17.12
N LYS A 59 -20.48 2.71 -16.66
CA LYS A 59 -19.27 2.75 -17.48
C LYS A 59 -18.30 1.66 -17.00
N PRO A 60 -18.57 0.39 -17.31
CA PRO A 60 -17.68 -0.71 -16.92
C PRO A 60 -16.32 -0.57 -17.61
N THR A 61 -15.27 -1.08 -16.98
CA THR A 61 -13.92 -1.16 -17.54
C THR A 61 -13.45 -2.62 -17.60
N THR A 62 -12.42 -2.88 -18.40
CA THR A 62 -11.72 -4.18 -18.47
C THR A 62 -10.62 -4.33 -17.43
N LEU A 63 -10.37 -3.27 -16.65
CA LEU A 63 -9.25 -3.22 -15.73
C LEU A 63 -9.29 -4.34 -14.67
N PRO A 64 -10.44 -4.68 -14.06
CA PRO A 64 -10.50 -5.80 -13.13
C PRO A 64 -10.05 -7.12 -13.78
N GLN A 65 -10.43 -7.38 -15.04
CA GLN A 65 -10.01 -8.57 -15.78
C GLN A 65 -8.50 -8.56 -16.09
N GLU A 66 -7.95 -7.40 -16.48
CA GLU A 66 -6.50 -7.25 -16.66
C GLU A 66 -5.74 -7.58 -15.36
N HIS A 67 -6.24 -7.11 -14.21
CA HIS A 67 -5.64 -7.39 -12.90
C HIS A 67 -5.72 -8.86 -12.52
N ILE A 68 -6.83 -9.54 -12.82
CA ILE A 68 -6.94 -11.00 -12.63
C ILE A 68 -5.89 -11.73 -13.47
N GLY A 69 -5.66 -11.30 -14.71
CA GLY A 69 -4.58 -11.86 -15.54
C GLY A 69 -3.20 -11.74 -14.88
N LEU A 70 -2.92 -10.61 -14.22
CA LEU A 70 -1.67 -10.41 -13.48
C LEU A 70 -1.55 -11.29 -12.23
N MET A 71 -2.66 -11.70 -11.61
CA MET A 71 -2.64 -12.61 -10.44
C MET A 71 -2.14 -14.02 -10.77
N ALA A 72 -2.09 -14.38 -12.05
CA ALA A 72 -1.55 -15.65 -12.52
C ALA A 72 -0.01 -15.68 -12.57
N ASP A 73 0.67 -14.53 -12.45
CA ASP A 73 2.13 -14.48 -12.43
C ASP A 73 2.68 -15.30 -11.24
N ARG A 74 3.78 -16.05 -11.48
CA ARG A 74 4.39 -16.93 -10.46
C ARG A 74 4.84 -16.18 -9.21
N ASN A 75 5.30 -14.94 -9.38
CA ASN A 75 5.77 -14.07 -8.31
C ASN A 75 4.66 -13.11 -7.80
N TYR A 76 3.39 -13.30 -8.20
CA TYR A 76 2.29 -12.59 -7.55
C TYR A 76 2.16 -13.04 -6.09
N LEU A 77 1.98 -12.10 -5.17
CA LEU A 77 1.91 -12.37 -3.74
C LEU A 77 0.61 -13.12 -3.41
N ARG A 78 0.78 -14.29 -2.81
CA ARG A 78 -0.31 -15.12 -2.28
C ARG A 78 -0.22 -15.18 -0.77
N VAL A 79 -1.37 -15.07 -0.11
CA VAL A 79 -1.51 -15.18 1.34
C VAL A 79 -2.17 -16.50 1.71
N VAL A 80 -2.57 -16.65 2.98
CA VAL A 80 -3.22 -17.87 3.50
C VAL A 80 -4.29 -18.41 2.56
N GLY A 81 -4.24 -19.71 2.27
CA GLY A 81 -5.15 -20.38 1.34
C GLY A 81 -4.85 -20.16 -0.14
N ASP A 82 -3.60 -19.82 -0.50
CA ASP A 82 -3.15 -19.53 -1.86
C ASP A 82 -3.83 -18.30 -2.50
N ARG A 83 -4.47 -17.47 -1.68
CA ARG A 83 -5.31 -16.35 -2.12
C ARG A 83 -4.45 -15.22 -2.67
N PRO A 84 -4.62 -14.77 -3.92
CA PRO A 84 -3.90 -13.59 -4.44
C PRO A 84 -4.26 -12.33 -3.63
N LEU A 85 -3.25 -11.62 -3.12
CA LEU A 85 -3.49 -10.37 -2.37
C LEU A 85 -3.88 -9.23 -3.33
N TYR A 86 -4.93 -8.47 -3.00
CA TYR A 86 -5.36 -7.33 -3.80
C TYR A 86 -5.85 -6.18 -2.92
N PHE A 87 -5.29 -4.98 -3.10
CA PHE A 87 -5.77 -3.78 -2.42
C PHE A 87 -6.73 -3.00 -3.34
N LEU A 88 -7.96 -2.81 -2.87
CA LEU A 88 -8.94 -1.92 -3.48
C LEU A 88 -9.07 -0.67 -2.62
N GLY A 89 -8.49 0.41 -3.11
CA GLY A 89 -8.23 1.61 -2.34
C GLY A 89 -9.07 2.81 -2.74
N PHE A 90 -8.81 3.91 -2.02
CA PHE A 90 -9.43 5.21 -2.23
C PHE A 90 -10.96 5.15 -2.16
N ILE A 91 -11.46 4.24 -1.32
CA ILE A 91 -12.88 4.03 -1.10
C ILE A 91 -13.46 5.22 -0.33
N ALA A 92 -14.45 5.87 -0.91
CA ALA A 92 -15.22 6.93 -0.28
C ALA A 92 -16.71 6.67 -0.46
N PRO A 93 -17.55 6.98 0.56
CA PRO A 93 -19.01 6.77 0.48
C PRO A 93 -19.62 7.38 -0.77
N ALA A 94 -19.23 8.62 -1.10
CA ALA A 94 -19.75 9.35 -2.25
C ALA A 94 -19.39 8.70 -3.59
N SER A 95 -18.19 8.07 -3.71
CA SER A 95 -17.81 7.35 -4.92
C SER A 95 -18.59 6.04 -5.05
N ILE A 96 -18.84 5.33 -3.96
CA ILE A 96 -19.66 4.11 -3.97
C ILE A 96 -21.10 4.42 -4.36
N GLU A 97 -21.69 5.44 -3.75
CA GLU A 97 -23.07 5.83 -4.05
C GLU A 97 -23.20 6.20 -5.54
N ARG A 98 -22.32 7.07 -6.03
CA ARG A 98 -22.32 7.55 -7.41
C ARG A 98 -22.04 6.47 -8.44
N ASN A 99 -21.02 5.63 -8.20
CA ASN A 99 -20.51 4.72 -9.23
C ASN A 99 -21.12 3.32 -9.14
N TRP A 100 -21.60 2.91 -7.97
CA TRP A 100 -22.03 1.53 -7.72
C TRP A 100 -23.43 1.44 -7.09
N LYS A 101 -24.15 2.56 -6.93
CA LYS A 101 -25.50 2.59 -6.33
C LYS A 101 -25.53 2.03 -4.91
N GLY A 102 -24.49 2.35 -4.13
CA GLY A 102 -24.36 1.96 -2.74
C GLY A 102 -23.55 0.68 -2.51
N VAL A 103 -23.47 0.27 -1.24
CA VAL A 103 -22.66 -0.87 -0.77
C VAL A 103 -23.02 -2.17 -1.49
N ALA A 104 -24.32 -2.43 -1.70
CA ALA A 104 -24.78 -3.65 -2.33
C ALA A 104 -24.25 -3.81 -3.77
N GLY A 105 -24.22 -2.73 -4.56
CA GLY A 105 -23.73 -2.81 -5.93
C GLY A 105 -22.21 -2.92 -6.02
N LEU A 106 -21.45 -2.34 -5.08
CA LEU A 106 -20.01 -2.60 -5.02
C LEU A 106 -19.73 -4.06 -4.62
N ARG A 107 -20.48 -4.60 -3.65
CA ARG A 107 -20.38 -6.02 -3.27
C ARG A 107 -20.59 -6.94 -4.47
N GLU A 108 -21.61 -6.69 -5.30
CA GLU A 108 -21.83 -7.47 -6.52
C GLU A 108 -20.61 -7.44 -7.47
N GLN A 109 -19.89 -6.32 -7.56
CA GLN A 109 -18.68 -6.25 -8.38
C GLN A 109 -17.51 -7.02 -7.76
N ILE A 110 -17.35 -6.99 -6.44
CA ILE A 110 -16.35 -7.80 -5.75
C ILE A 110 -16.64 -9.29 -5.92
N GLU A 111 -17.90 -9.71 -5.78
CA GLU A 111 -18.30 -11.09 -6.02
C GLU A 111 -18.05 -11.50 -7.49
N LYS A 112 -18.34 -10.61 -8.44
CA LYS A 112 -18.02 -10.83 -9.86
C LYS A 112 -16.50 -10.96 -10.08
N PHE A 113 -15.70 -10.12 -9.45
CA PHE A 113 -14.24 -10.18 -9.51
C PHE A 113 -13.71 -11.53 -9.04
N ARG A 114 -14.17 -12.00 -7.87
CA ARG A 114 -13.84 -13.32 -7.32
C ARG A 114 -14.29 -14.46 -8.23
N LYS A 115 -15.50 -14.39 -8.80
CA LYS A 115 -16.02 -15.38 -9.76
C LYS A 115 -15.16 -15.46 -11.03
N ILE A 116 -14.70 -14.33 -11.56
CA ILE A 116 -13.82 -14.30 -12.74
C ILE A 116 -12.44 -14.89 -12.39
N ALA A 117 -11.90 -14.58 -11.21
CA ALA A 117 -10.65 -15.17 -10.74
C ALA A 117 -10.76 -16.70 -10.62
N ALA A 118 -11.83 -17.20 -10.00
CA ALA A 118 -12.11 -18.64 -9.91
C ALA A 118 -12.27 -19.28 -11.30
N GLY A 119 -13.00 -18.65 -12.21
CA GLY A 119 -13.14 -19.10 -13.61
C GLY A 119 -11.83 -19.09 -14.39
N SER A 120 -10.83 -18.34 -13.93
CA SER A 120 -9.46 -18.31 -14.47
C SER A 120 -8.51 -19.29 -13.76
N GLY A 121 -9.04 -20.16 -12.90
CA GLY A 121 -8.26 -21.17 -12.16
C GLY A 121 -7.48 -20.61 -10.96
N LEU A 122 -7.77 -19.40 -10.51
CA LEU A 122 -7.15 -18.79 -9.33
C LEU A 122 -7.96 -19.09 -8.07
N ALA A 123 -7.28 -19.16 -6.92
CA ALA A 123 -7.95 -19.12 -5.63
C ALA A 123 -8.67 -17.77 -5.42
N ASP A 124 -9.63 -17.77 -4.52
CA ASP A 124 -10.43 -16.60 -4.15
C ASP A 124 -9.54 -15.43 -3.66
N PRO A 125 -9.45 -14.29 -4.36
CA PRO A 125 -8.55 -13.19 -3.98
C PRO A 125 -8.77 -12.69 -2.54
N TYR A 126 -7.69 -12.36 -1.82
CA TYR A 126 -7.76 -11.71 -0.52
C TYR A 126 -7.79 -10.19 -0.71
N ILE A 127 -8.95 -9.58 -0.48
CA ILE A 127 -9.23 -8.18 -0.81
C ILE A 127 -9.11 -7.30 0.43
N VAL A 128 -8.13 -6.41 0.42
CA VAL A 128 -7.93 -5.37 1.43
C VAL A 128 -8.61 -4.08 0.95
N LEU A 129 -9.59 -3.60 1.71
CA LEU A 129 -10.28 -2.33 1.43
C LEU A 129 -9.54 -1.17 2.10
N ALA A 130 -9.20 -0.13 1.35
CA ALA A 130 -8.52 1.06 1.88
C ALA A 130 -9.24 2.34 1.47
N GLY A 131 -9.39 3.30 2.38
CA GLY A 131 -10.18 4.50 2.12
C GLY A 131 -10.67 5.19 3.39
N ASP A 132 -11.86 5.80 3.32
CA ASP A 132 -12.50 6.46 4.45
C ASP A 132 -12.66 5.50 5.63
N ARG A 133 -11.91 5.76 6.70
CA ARG A 133 -11.81 4.89 7.87
C ARG A 133 -13.16 4.67 8.54
N ASN A 134 -13.92 5.73 8.78
CA ASN A 134 -15.20 5.65 9.48
C ASN A 134 -16.22 4.82 8.68
N PHE A 135 -16.22 4.99 7.36
CA PHE A 135 -17.06 4.21 6.48
C PHE A 135 -16.62 2.75 6.43
N LEU A 136 -15.33 2.46 6.27
CA LEU A 136 -14.83 1.09 6.22
C LEU A 136 -15.04 0.32 7.52
N MET A 137 -14.91 0.97 8.68
CA MET A 137 -15.25 0.37 9.97
C MET A 137 -16.70 -0.14 10.04
N ARG A 138 -17.63 0.51 9.33
CA ARG A 138 -19.04 0.11 9.30
C ARG A 138 -19.39 -0.85 8.16
N GLU A 139 -18.83 -0.61 6.98
CA GLU A 139 -19.32 -1.21 5.74
C GLU A 139 -18.37 -2.22 5.09
N ALA A 140 -17.10 -2.32 5.50
CA ALA A 140 -16.13 -3.16 4.81
C ALA A 140 -16.56 -4.64 4.71
N ARG A 141 -17.19 -5.17 5.77
CA ARG A 141 -17.77 -6.52 5.78
C ARG A 141 -18.95 -6.64 4.80
N ASN A 142 -19.83 -5.64 4.75
CA ASN A 142 -20.99 -5.61 3.85
C ASN A 142 -20.58 -5.44 2.38
N ILE A 143 -19.44 -4.80 2.12
CA ILE A 143 -18.82 -4.68 0.80
C ILE A 143 -18.20 -6.02 0.34
N GLY A 144 -17.84 -6.91 1.28
CA GLY A 144 -17.19 -8.18 0.97
C GLY A 144 -15.65 -8.14 1.00
N GLY A 145 -15.09 -7.20 1.77
CA GLY A 145 -13.64 -7.17 2.05
C GLY A 145 -13.21 -8.25 3.04
N ASP A 146 -11.97 -8.72 2.90
CA ASP A 146 -11.34 -9.65 3.84
C ASP A 146 -10.58 -8.92 4.94
N ALA A 147 -10.11 -7.71 4.65
CA ALA A 147 -9.37 -6.85 5.56
C ALA A 147 -9.62 -5.38 5.25
N THR A 148 -9.27 -4.52 6.18
CA THR A 148 -9.17 -3.07 5.97
C THR A 148 -7.72 -2.59 6.07
N GLY A 149 -7.44 -1.43 5.51
CA GLY A 149 -6.12 -0.81 5.58
C GLY A 149 -6.15 0.63 5.10
N SER A 150 -5.00 1.18 4.79
CA SER A 150 -4.84 2.53 4.23
C SER A 150 -3.75 2.53 3.16
N TYR A 151 -3.80 3.48 2.23
CA TYR A 151 -2.71 3.67 1.26
C TYR A 151 -1.52 4.36 1.94
N ALA A 152 -1.85 5.49 2.54
CA ALA A 152 -1.03 6.33 3.40
C ALA A 152 -1.97 6.92 4.47
N LEU A 153 -1.42 7.54 5.50
CA LEU A 153 -2.21 8.35 6.41
C LEU A 153 -2.46 9.73 5.81
N THR A 154 -3.73 10.12 5.70
CA THR A 154 -4.10 11.50 5.39
C THR A 154 -4.21 12.30 6.68
N VAL A 155 -3.16 13.06 7.01
CA VAL A 155 -3.02 13.78 8.29
C VAL A 155 -3.45 15.25 8.25
N GLY A 156 -4.11 15.70 7.18
CA GLY A 156 -4.62 17.07 7.05
C GLY A 156 -3.52 18.12 7.28
N ASN A 157 -3.76 19.07 8.19
CA ASN A 157 -2.78 20.09 8.61
C ASN A 157 -1.79 19.57 9.68
N GLY A 158 -1.58 18.26 9.73
CA GLY A 158 -0.68 17.60 10.65
C GLY A 158 0.77 18.05 10.44
N ARG A 159 1.46 18.26 11.56
CA ARG A 159 2.87 18.64 11.60
C ARG A 159 3.51 18.14 12.89
N GLY A 160 4.81 17.86 12.88
CA GLY A 160 5.51 17.44 14.10
C GLY A 160 6.76 16.62 13.86
N SER A 161 7.15 15.84 14.87
CA SER A 161 8.23 14.84 14.78
C SER A 161 7.75 13.58 14.07
N PHE A 162 8.68 12.75 13.58
CA PHE A 162 8.30 11.45 13.04
C PHE A 162 7.58 10.56 14.09
N ALA A 163 7.99 10.63 15.36
CA ALA A 163 7.30 9.94 16.44
C ALA A 163 5.82 10.35 16.57
N ASP A 164 5.46 11.61 16.27
CA ASP A 164 4.06 12.04 16.22
C ASP A 164 3.31 11.36 15.08
N LEU A 165 3.93 11.29 13.88
CA LEU A 165 3.36 10.60 12.72
C LEU A 165 3.15 9.10 12.99
N ALA A 166 4.15 8.42 13.57
CA ALA A 166 4.07 7.02 13.95
C ALA A 166 2.93 6.75 14.93
N ARG A 167 2.76 7.59 15.97
CA ARG A 167 1.64 7.47 16.92
C ARG A 167 0.27 7.72 16.29
N ILE A 168 0.20 8.59 15.28
CA ILE A 168 -1.04 8.78 14.51
C ILE A 168 -1.35 7.54 13.67
N ALA A 169 -0.32 6.93 13.07
CA ALA A 169 -0.44 5.67 12.32
C ALA A 169 -0.99 4.55 13.20
N GLU A 170 -0.33 4.31 14.33
CA GLU A 170 -0.64 3.25 15.29
C GLU A 170 -2.08 3.39 15.80
N ARG A 171 -2.49 4.60 16.18
CA ARG A 171 -3.88 4.89 16.56
C ARG A 171 -4.87 4.62 15.42
N GLY A 172 -4.48 4.91 14.18
CA GLY A 172 -5.30 4.61 13.02
C GLY A 172 -5.56 3.12 12.83
N TRP A 173 -4.57 2.27 13.13
CA TRP A 173 -4.73 0.82 13.10
C TRP A 173 -5.69 0.34 14.20
N ASP A 174 -5.54 0.87 15.42
CA ASP A 174 -6.45 0.58 16.53
C ASP A 174 -7.90 0.99 16.21
N GLU A 175 -8.09 2.18 15.64
CA GLU A 175 -9.41 2.68 15.28
C GLU A 175 -10.07 1.82 14.20
N LEU A 176 -9.32 1.44 13.15
CA LEU A 176 -9.80 0.51 12.12
C LEU A 176 -10.17 -0.86 12.67
N SER A 177 -9.48 -1.33 13.72
CA SER A 177 -9.75 -2.64 14.32
C SER A 177 -11.14 -2.77 14.95
N ASN A 178 -11.78 -1.63 15.26
CA ASN A 178 -13.18 -1.60 15.73
C ASN A 178 -14.18 -2.08 14.66
N GLY A 179 -13.78 -2.21 13.39
CA GLY A 179 -14.61 -2.77 12.33
C GLY A 179 -14.68 -4.30 12.29
N HIS A 180 -13.95 -5.00 13.17
CA HIS A 180 -13.93 -6.47 13.30
C HIS A 180 -13.58 -7.22 12.01
N LEU A 181 -12.80 -6.60 11.12
CA LEU A 181 -12.04 -7.28 10.08
C LEU A 181 -10.54 -7.18 10.42
N PRO A 182 -9.71 -8.13 9.96
CA PRO A 182 -8.26 -7.95 9.98
C PRO A 182 -7.86 -6.58 9.43
N VAL A 183 -6.91 -5.92 10.09
CA VAL A 183 -6.36 -4.63 9.64
C VAL A 183 -4.95 -4.87 9.14
N VAL A 184 -4.67 -4.50 7.89
CA VAL A 184 -3.31 -4.40 7.36
C VAL A 184 -2.76 -3.04 7.82
N PRO A 185 -1.88 -2.98 8.84
CA PRO A 185 -1.34 -1.71 9.28
C PRO A 185 -0.46 -1.11 8.17
N THR A 186 -0.50 0.21 8.06
CA THR A 186 0.36 0.98 7.17
C THR A 186 1.44 1.68 7.99
N VAL A 187 2.69 1.23 7.85
CA VAL A 187 3.88 1.82 8.45
C VAL A 187 4.28 3.05 7.63
N MET A 188 4.26 4.22 8.25
CA MET A 188 4.69 5.45 7.56
C MET A 188 6.21 5.56 7.57
N THR A 189 6.79 6.04 6.46
CA THR A 189 8.23 6.33 6.35
C THR A 189 8.51 7.84 6.37
N GLY A 190 7.48 8.66 6.44
CA GLY A 190 7.54 10.12 6.43
C GLY A 190 6.27 10.71 5.85
N TRP A 191 6.14 12.02 6.00
CA TRP A 191 5.06 12.80 5.41
C TRP A 191 5.49 14.26 5.32
N ASP A 192 6.07 14.62 4.17
CA ASP A 192 6.56 15.96 3.87
C ASP A 192 6.23 16.28 2.42
N ARG A 193 5.03 16.84 2.22
CA ARG A 193 4.49 17.16 0.90
C ARG A 193 5.03 18.47 0.35
N ARG A 194 6.00 19.12 0.99
CA ARG A 194 6.54 20.40 0.52
C ARG A 194 6.98 20.36 -0.96
N PRO A 195 7.67 19.32 -1.47
CA PRO A 195 8.01 19.24 -2.89
C PRO A 195 6.78 19.27 -3.81
N ARG A 196 5.71 18.54 -3.45
CA ARG A 196 4.43 18.53 -4.18
C ARG A 196 3.63 19.82 -3.98
N ILE A 197 3.72 20.49 -2.84
CA ILE A 197 3.09 21.79 -2.61
C ILE A 197 3.76 22.86 -3.46
N GLU A 198 5.09 22.88 -3.52
CA GLU A 198 5.86 23.79 -4.36
C GLU A 198 5.60 23.53 -5.86
N ASN A 199 5.42 22.26 -6.23
CA ASN A 199 5.18 21.83 -7.61
C ASN A 199 3.92 20.93 -7.70
N PRO A 200 2.71 21.53 -7.65
CA PRO A 200 1.46 20.77 -7.62
C PRO A 200 1.27 19.85 -8.83
N VAL A 201 0.85 18.63 -8.54
CA VAL A 201 0.51 17.62 -9.55
C VAL A 201 -0.85 17.92 -10.20
N PRO A 202 -1.06 17.59 -11.49
CA PRO A 202 -2.28 18.00 -12.22
C PRO A 202 -3.60 17.47 -11.66
N TRP A 203 -3.57 16.40 -10.86
CA TRP A 203 -4.77 15.80 -10.26
C TRP A 203 -5.17 16.43 -8.93
N GLU A 204 -4.30 17.19 -8.27
CA GLU A 204 -4.61 17.92 -7.03
C GLU A 204 -5.12 19.33 -7.30
N LYS A 205 -6.30 19.43 -7.93
CA LYS A 205 -6.88 20.69 -8.44
C LYS A 205 -7.07 21.81 -7.40
N LYS A 206 -7.05 21.48 -6.10
CA LYS A 206 -7.24 22.43 -5.00
C LYS A 206 -5.93 22.90 -4.38
N GLN A 207 -4.82 22.18 -4.59
CA GLN A 207 -3.53 22.55 -4.03
C GLN A 207 -2.97 23.75 -4.78
N ARG A 208 -2.58 24.79 -4.04
CA ARG A 208 -1.87 25.94 -4.61
C ARG A 208 -0.42 25.99 -4.14
N PRO A 209 0.49 26.53 -4.97
CA PRO A 209 1.89 26.72 -4.58
C PRO A 209 2.02 27.48 -3.26
N GLY A 210 2.76 26.92 -2.32
CA GLY A 210 3.04 27.51 -1.01
C GLY A 210 1.94 27.34 0.05
N GLU A 211 0.73 26.92 -0.29
CA GLU A 211 -0.34 26.70 0.69
C GLU A 211 -0.07 25.40 1.48
N GLY A 212 0.17 25.53 2.79
CA GLY A 212 0.36 24.41 3.71
C GLY A 212 1.81 23.93 3.87
N MET A 213 2.80 24.75 3.51
CA MET A 213 4.24 24.43 3.65
C MET A 213 4.69 24.12 5.07
N GLU A 214 3.92 24.55 6.07
CA GLU A 214 4.13 24.27 7.49
C GLU A 214 3.59 22.90 7.95
N ASN A 215 2.83 22.20 7.10
CA ASN A 215 2.16 20.94 7.41
C ASN A 215 3.03 19.74 6.97
N PHE A 216 4.11 19.51 7.72
CA PHE A 216 5.04 18.41 7.49
C PHE A 216 5.49 17.77 8.79
N PHE A 217 5.90 16.51 8.70
CA PHE A 217 6.56 15.80 9.77
C PHE A 217 8.05 15.67 9.46
N ALA A 218 8.90 15.80 10.48
CA ALA A 218 10.33 15.56 10.34
C ALA A 218 10.60 14.14 9.81
N ALA A 219 11.66 13.97 9.01
CA ALA A 219 12.07 12.66 8.54
C ALA A 219 12.48 11.75 9.72
N PRO A 220 12.23 10.43 9.65
CA PRO A 220 12.64 9.51 10.70
C PRO A 220 14.16 9.39 10.80
N THR A 221 14.64 9.21 12.03
CA THR A 221 15.92 8.54 12.25
C THR A 221 15.82 7.05 11.88
N LYS A 222 16.96 6.41 11.64
CA LYS A 222 17.02 4.95 11.41
C LYS A 222 16.28 4.16 12.50
N LYS A 223 16.50 4.53 13.78
CA LYS A 223 15.90 3.85 14.93
C LYS A 223 14.39 4.05 14.96
N GLU A 224 13.88 5.26 14.77
CA GLU A 224 12.44 5.50 14.80
C GLU A 224 11.70 4.72 13.70
N LEU A 225 12.28 4.63 12.49
CA LEU A 225 11.70 3.83 11.41
C LEU A 225 11.69 2.33 11.74
N ALA A 226 12.78 1.81 12.31
CA ALA A 226 12.86 0.42 12.76
C ALA A 226 11.84 0.12 13.87
N ASP A 227 11.76 0.98 14.88
CA ASP A 227 10.82 0.82 16.01
C ASP A 227 9.36 0.84 15.50
N HIS A 228 9.00 1.78 14.61
CA HIS A 228 7.64 1.86 14.06
C HIS A 228 7.25 0.62 13.25
N LEU A 229 8.18 0.06 12.46
CA LEU A 229 7.96 -1.21 11.76
C LEU A 229 7.82 -2.39 12.73
N ALA A 230 8.67 -2.45 13.76
CA ALA A 230 8.60 -3.49 14.79
C ALA A 230 7.27 -3.43 15.56
N HIS A 231 6.76 -2.23 15.85
CA HIS A 231 5.44 -2.02 16.46
C HIS A 231 4.32 -2.55 15.56
N ALA A 232 4.34 -2.29 14.26
CA ALA A 232 3.32 -2.82 13.34
C ALA A 232 3.29 -4.35 13.34
N LEU A 233 4.46 -5.00 13.28
CA LEU A 233 4.56 -6.46 13.33
C LEU A 233 4.08 -7.02 14.67
N GLY A 234 4.49 -6.40 15.78
CA GLY A 234 4.04 -6.76 17.13
C GLY A 234 2.54 -6.56 17.32
N TRP A 235 1.99 -5.47 16.78
CA TRP A 235 0.57 -5.14 16.83
C TRP A 235 -0.27 -6.19 16.10
N VAL A 236 0.12 -6.60 14.88
CA VAL A 236 -0.55 -7.68 14.14
C VAL A 236 -0.46 -8.99 14.92
N ALA A 237 0.73 -9.35 15.42
CA ALA A 237 0.92 -10.60 16.17
C ALA A 237 0.09 -10.66 17.47
N ALA A 238 -0.19 -9.51 18.08
CA ALA A 238 -1.02 -9.40 19.28
C ALA A 238 -2.53 -9.50 18.99
N ARG A 239 -2.97 -9.43 17.72
CA ARG A 239 -4.38 -9.61 17.36
C ARG A 239 -4.82 -11.06 17.57
N PRO A 240 -6.11 -11.31 17.90
CA PRO A 240 -6.69 -12.65 17.87
C PRO A 240 -6.43 -13.34 16.53
N GLN A 241 -6.22 -14.67 16.51
CA GLN A 241 -5.82 -15.41 15.30
C GLN A 241 -6.74 -15.16 14.08
N GLY A 242 -8.06 -14.99 14.28
CA GLY A 242 -9.02 -14.70 13.21
C GLY A 242 -9.00 -13.25 12.69
N GLU A 243 -8.26 -12.35 13.36
CA GLU A 243 -8.14 -10.93 13.06
C GLU A 243 -6.70 -10.53 12.68
N GLN A 244 -5.78 -11.49 12.62
CA GLN A 244 -4.40 -11.25 12.18
C GLN A 244 -4.38 -11.04 10.66
N ALA A 245 -3.95 -9.86 10.23
CA ALA A 245 -3.70 -9.61 8.82
C ALA A 245 -2.48 -10.42 8.35
N PRO A 246 -2.50 -10.98 7.13
CA PRO A 246 -1.41 -11.81 6.62
C PRO A 246 -0.19 -10.98 6.18
N VAL A 247 -0.30 -9.65 6.17
CA VAL A 247 0.71 -8.71 5.67
C VAL A 247 0.70 -7.40 6.46
N VAL A 248 1.80 -6.67 6.37
CA VAL A 248 1.95 -5.26 6.77
C VAL A 248 2.32 -4.46 5.53
N LEU A 249 1.71 -3.29 5.35
CA LEU A 249 2.04 -2.36 4.26
C LEU A 249 3.02 -1.30 4.77
N ILE A 250 4.02 -0.92 3.96
CA ILE A 250 4.94 0.18 4.27
C ILE A 250 4.75 1.28 3.22
N TYR A 251 4.39 2.47 3.67
CA TYR A 251 4.28 3.66 2.84
C TYR A 251 5.59 4.45 2.92
N ALA A 252 6.41 4.54 1.87
CA ALA A 252 6.31 3.85 0.58
C ALA A 252 7.72 3.60 0.02
N TRP A 253 7.83 2.87 -1.10
CA TRP A 253 9.12 2.72 -1.79
C TRP A 253 9.65 4.07 -2.31
N ASN A 254 8.80 4.83 -3.01
CA ASN A 254 9.22 5.96 -3.84
C ASN A 254 8.22 7.13 -3.92
N GLU A 255 7.35 7.35 -2.92
CA GLU A 255 6.48 8.54 -2.81
C GLU A 255 7.29 9.76 -2.34
N ASN A 256 8.34 10.08 -3.10
CA ASN A 256 9.33 11.10 -2.77
C ASN A 256 8.72 12.49 -2.70
N ASP A 257 7.75 12.79 -3.57
CA ASP A 257 7.07 14.09 -3.60
C ASP A 257 6.07 14.29 -2.46
N GLU A 258 5.65 13.20 -1.80
CA GLU A 258 4.88 13.22 -0.55
C GLU A 258 5.74 13.08 0.71
N GLY A 259 7.05 12.87 0.55
CA GLY A 259 7.98 12.66 1.66
C GLY A 259 7.90 11.26 2.30
N GLY A 260 7.33 10.27 1.61
CA GLY A 260 7.30 8.87 2.01
C GLY A 260 8.17 8.01 1.09
N TRP A 261 9.40 7.68 1.47
CA TRP A 261 10.28 6.87 0.63
C TRP A 261 11.16 5.92 1.45
N LEU A 262 11.57 4.84 0.81
CA LEU A 262 12.59 3.89 1.28
C LEU A 262 13.79 3.84 0.33
N MET A 263 13.56 4.11 -0.96
CA MET A 263 14.60 4.01 -1.98
C MET A 263 15.78 4.94 -1.66
N PRO A 264 17.04 4.51 -1.87
CA PRO A 264 18.19 5.36 -1.64
C PRO A 264 18.18 6.62 -2.50
N THR A 265 18.46 7.77 -1.88
CA THR A 265 18.59 9.08 -2.53
C THR A 265 20.06 9.49 -2.67
N LEU A 266 20.34 10.55 -3.43
CA LEU A 266 21.71 11.08 -3.63
C LEU A 266 22.24 11.78 -2.36
N PRO A 267 23.54 11.65 -2.00
CA PRO A 267 24.49 10.65 -2.47
C PRO A 267 24.22 9.31 -1.75
N CYS A 268 23.86 8.25 -2.50
CA CYS A 268 23.47 6.91 -2.02
C CYS A 268 23.25 6.75 -0.50
N GLN A 269 22.04 7.05 -0.02
CA GLN A 269 21.69 6.91 1.40
C GLN A 269 20.86 5.64 1.65
N THR A 270 21.40 4.66 2.38
CA THR A 270 20.72 3.36 2.61
C THR A 270 20.10 3.21 3.99
N ASP A 271 20.17 4.22 4.86
CA ASP A 271 19.79 4.11 6.29
C ASP A 271 18.38 3.57 6.49
N ARG A 272 17.44 3.93 5.61
CA ARG A 272 16.06 3.44 5.63
C ARG A 272 15.97 1.95 5.30
N LEU A 273 16.77 1.47 4.35
CA LEU A 273 16.87 0.04 4.03
C LEU A 273 17.52 -0.73 5.18
N ASP A 274 18.55 -0.15 5.81
CA ASP A 274 19.21 -0.74 6.97
C ASP A 274 18.26 -0.81 8.19
N ALA A 275 17.39 0.19 8.39
CA ALA A 275 16.36 0.17 9.43
C ALA A 275 15.38 -1.00 9.23
N LEU A 276 14.86 -1.18 8.01
CA LEU A 276 13.98 -2.29 7.68
C LEU A 276 14.67 -3.64 7.87
N ARG A 277 15.93 -3.77 7.40
CA ARG A 277 16.68 -5.03 7.47
C ARG A 277 16.88 -5.49 8.91
N GLU A 278 17.16 -4.57 9.82
CA GLU A 278 17.35 -4.84 11.25
C GLU A 278 16.13 -5.56 11.83
N VAL A 279 14.93 -5.13 11.47
CA VAL A 279 13.66 -5.71 11.94
C VAL A 279 13.30 -6.98 11.17
N LEU A 280 13.28 -6.91 9.84
CA LEU A 280 12.72 -7.95 8.97
C LEU A 280 13.63 -9.18 8.84
N LYS A 281 14.95 -8.99 8.95
CA LYS A 281 15.91 -10.11 8.93
C LYS A 281 16.43 -10.47 10.32
N LYS A 282 16.13 -9.67 11.35
CA LYS A 282 16.69 -9.82 12.71
C LYS A 282 18.23 -9.88 12.70
N THR A 283 18.86 -9.22 11.73
CA THR A 283 20.32 -9.21 11.56
C THR A 283 20.85 -7.79 11.69
N ALA A 284 22.00 -7.65 12.36
CA ALA A 284 22.79 -6.42 12.26
C ALA A 284 23.18 -6.13 10.80
N ALA A 285 23.41 -4.85 10.48
CA ALA A 285 23.88 -4.46 9.15
C ALA A 285 25.18 -5.22 8.81
N PRO A 286 25.30 -5.79 7.59
CA PRO A 286 26.48 -6.57 7.25
C PRO A 286 27.73 -5.69 7.26
N SER A 287 28.87 -6.26 7.68
CA SER A 287 30.18 -5.59 7.70
C SER A 287 30.64 -5.15 6.30
N ARG A 288 30.13 -5.82 5.25
CA ARG A 288 30.25 -5.41 3.85
C ARG A 288 28.86 -5.39 3.21
N LYS A 289 28.37 -4.20 2.88
CA LYS A 289 27.11 -4.04 2.15
C LYS A 289 27.30 -4.53 0.71
N PRO A 290 26.31 -5.21 0.11
CA PRO A 290 26.31 -5.45 -1.33
C PRO A 290 26.32 -4.11 -2.08
N GLU A 291 26.64 -4.13 -3.37
CA GLU A 291 26.57 -2.95 -4.23
C GLU A 291 25.09 -2.54 -4.41
N LEU A 292 24.61 -1.75 -3.44
CA LEU A 292 23.26 -1.19 -3.40
C LEU A 292 23.18 0.11 -4.19
N CYS A 293 24.32 0.74 -4.43
CA CYS A 293 24.56 1.79 -5.37
C CYS A 293 25.86 1.46 -6.08
#